data_AF-A0A6C0HF22-F1
#
_entry.id   AF-A0A6C0HF22-F1
#
_cell.length_a   1.000
_cell.length_b   1.000
_cell.length_c   1.000
_cell.angle_alpha   90.00
_cell.angle_beta   90.00
_cell.angle_gamma   90.00
#
_symmetry.space_group_name_H-M   'P 1'
#
loop_
_entity.id
_entity.type
_entity.pdbx_description
1 polymer ?
#
loop_
_entity_poly.entity_id
_entity_poly.type
_entity_poly.pdbx_seq_one_letter_code
_entity_poly.pdbx_strand_id
1 'polypeptide(L)'
;MHEWCDTVVEMSDCEPHNAKHIKKICHHVFRYMCTHKFKDDRKFRDRRGVEYDVFLESLASYPPDIVHGILDYPGFLEKTHQVAHKHKSKTNRSKD
;
A
#
# COMPACT_ATOMS: atom_id res chain seq x y z
N MET A 1 10.86 2.25 6.37
CA MET A 1 10.78 3.25 5.28
C MET A 1 11.77 2.86 4.19
N HIS A 2 13.06 2.71 4.50
CA HIS A 2 14.06 2.17 3.57
C HIS A 2 13.63 0.84 2.93
N GLU A 3 13.36 -0.19 3.74
CA GLU A 3 12.95 -1.52 3.23
C GLU A 3 11.68 -1.50 2.36
N TRP A 4 10.79 -0.53 2.58
CA TRP A 4 9.59 -0.36 1.76
C TRP A 4 9.92 0.31 0.43
N CYS A 5 10.76 1.35 0.45
CA CYS A 5 11.28 1.98 -0.76
C CYS A 5 12.05 0.97 -1.62
N ASP A 6 12.88 0.12 -1.01
CA ASP A 6 13.63 -0.92 -1.70
C ASP A 6 12.69 -1.92 -2.38
N THR A 7 11.61 -2.33 -1.71
CA THR A 7 10.57 -3.21 -2.29
C THR A 7 9.90 -2.55 -3.49
N VAL A 8 9.59 -1.25 -3.42
CA VAL A 8 8.99 -0.50 -4.54
C VAL A 8 9.95 -0.38 -5.70
N VAL A 9 11.24 -0.15 -5.44
CA VAL A 9 12.29 -0.10 -6.48
C VAL A 9 12.43 -1.46 -7.14
N GLU A 10 12.54 -2.54 -6.37
CA GLU A 10 12.63 -3.91 -6.87
C GLU A 10 11.46 -4.25 -7.81
N MET A 11 10.21 -4.02 -7.38
CA MET A 11 9.03 -4.19 -8.25
C MET A 11 9.12 -3.37 -9.54
N SER A 12 9.60 -2.13 -9.44
CA SER A 12 9.73 -1.23 -10.60
C SER A 12 10.78 -1.72 -11.60
N ASP A 13 11.86 -2.33 -11.09
CA ASP A 13 12.98 -2.81 -11.89
C ASP A 13 12.66 -4.15 -12.56
N CYS A 14 11.82 -4.98 -11.94
CA CYS A 14 11.28 -6.21 -12.56
C CYS A 14 10.37 -5.92 -13.76
N GLU A 15 9.64 -4.80 -13.75
CA GLU A 15 8.73 -4.39 -14.83
C GLU A 15 8.99 -2.94 -15.27
N PRO A 16 10.12 -2.67 -15.98
CA PRO A 16 10.53 -1.31 -16.30
C PRO A 16 9.52 -0.54 -17.16
N HIS A 17 8.75 -1.25 -18.00
CA HIS A 17 7.67 -0.67 -18.80
C HIS A 17 6.50 -0.15 -17.94
N ASN A 18 6.29 -0.73 -16.76
CA ASN A 18 5.23 -0.38 -15.82
C ASN A 18 5.74 0.42 -14.60
N ALA A 19 7.05 0.66 -14.48
CA ALA A 19 7.70 1.29 -13.33
C ALA A 19 7.01 2.57 -12.83
N LYS A 20 6.55 3.44 -13.74
CA LYS A 20 5.85 4.67 -13.38
C LYS A 20 4.49 4.39 -12.73
N HIS A 21 3.72 3.43 -13.27
CA HIS A 21 2.45 3.01 -12.70
C HIS A 21 2.66 2.33 -11.35
N ILE A 22 3.65 1.44 -11.26
CA ILE A 22 4.02 0.74 -10.02
C ILE A 22 4.29 1.72 -8.89
N LYS A 23 5.21 2.67 -9.10
CA LYS A 23 5.53 3.69 -8.08
C LYS A 23 4.31 4.51 -7.67
N LYS A 24 3.44 4.87 -8.63
CA LYS A 24 2.21 5.63 -8.36
C LYS A 24 1.23 4.85 -7.49
N ILE A 25 0.97 3.58 -7.85
CA ILE A 25 0.04 2.71 -7.14
C ILE A 25 0.59 2.42 -5.74
N CYS A 26 1.87 2.08 -5.61
CA CYS A 26 2.50 1.84 -4.31
C CYS A 26 2.34 3.04 -3.36
N HIS A 27 2.58 4.26 -3.85
CA HIS A 27 2.34 5.47 -3.07
C HIS A 27 0.86 5.70 -2.76
N HIS A 28 -0.06 5.37 -3.67
CA HIS A 28 -1.49 5.44 -3.40
C HIS A 28 -1.85 4.50 -2.24
N VAL A 29 -1.44 3.23 -2.30
CA VAL A 29 -1.68 2.25 -1.23
C VAL A 29 -1.13 2.74 0.10
N PHE A 30 0.11 3.21 0.12
CA PHE A 30 0.72 3.77 1.33
C PHE A 30 -0.07 4.96 1.90
N ARG A 31 -0.47 5.90 1.03
CA ARG A 31 -1.26 7.06 1.43
C ARG A 31 -2.62 6.63 1.98
N TYR A 32 -3.30 5.70 1.30
CA TYR A 32 -4.60 5.18 1.73
C TYR A 32 -4.50 4.59 3.13
N MET A 33 -3.50 3.74 3.38
CA MET A 33 -3.24 3.16 4.71
C MET A 33 -2.87 4.21 5.75
N CYS A 34 -2.19 5.31 5.38
CA CYS A 34 -1.88 6.41 6.28
C CYS A 34 -3.10 7.24 6.67
N THR A 35 -4.10 7.37 5.80
CA THR A 35 -5.25 8.26 6.03
C THR A 35 -6.48 7.53 6.58
N HIS A 36 -6.65 6.24 6.26
CA HIS A 36 -7.81 5.48 6.71
C HIS A 36 -7.54 4.76 8.02
N LYS A 37 -8.54 4.72 8.90
CA LYS A 37 -8.54 3.87 10.10
C LYS A 37 -9.27 2.59 9.75
N PHE A 38 -8.57 1.48 9.82
CA PHE A 38 -9.16 0.16 9.67
C PHE A 38 -9.69 -0.28 11.03
N LYS A 39 -10.95 -0.73 11.07
CA LYS A 39 -11.54 -1.30 12.28
C LYS A 39 -11.00 -2.70 12.54
N ASP A 40 -10.73 -3.44 11.48
CA ASP A 40 -10.22 -4.81 11.54
C ASP A 40 -9.04 -4.99 10.58
N ASP A 41 -7.83 -4.66 11.07
CA ASP A 41 -6.56 -4.84 10.34
C ASP A 41 -6.38 -6.28 9.83
N ARG A 42 -6.92 -7.27 10.56
CA ARG A 42 -6.79 -8.68 10.18
C ARG A 42 -7.63 -8.97 8.93
N LYS A 43 -8.88 -8.53 8.88
CA LYS A 43 -9.73 -8.68 7.69
C LYS A 43 -9.13 -7.97 6.48
N PHE A 44 -8.59 -6.76 6.68
CA PHE A 44 -7.93 -6.03 5.60
C PHE A 44 -6.71 -6.79 5.06
N ARG A 45 -5.86 -7.34 5.93
CA ARG A 45 -4.71 -8.19 5.53
C ARG A 45 -5.15 -9.49 4.85
N ASP A 46 -6.24 -10.08 5.31
CA ASP A 46 -6.86 -11.27 4.71
C ASP A 46 -7.61 -10.95 3.40
N ARG A 47 -7.55 -9.70 2.94
CA ARG A 47 -8.18 -9.19 1.70
C ARG A 47 -9.69 -9.39 1.68
N ARG A 48 -10.34 -9.12 2.82
CA ARG A 48 -11.77 -9.37 3.03
C ARG A 48 -12.46 -8.17 3.65
N GLY A 49 -13.76 -8.10 3.38
CA GLY A 49 -14.68 -7.15 4.00
C GLY A 49 -14.65 -5.77 3.35
N VAL A 50 -15.63 -4.97 3.75
CA VAL A 50 -15.96 -3.68 3.12
C VAL A 50 -14.77 -2.71 3.08
N GLU A 51 -13.89 -2.72 4.08
CA GLU A 51 -12.72 -1.83 4.11
C GLU A 51 -11.70 -2.16 3.01
N TYR A 52 -11.58 -3.45 2.66
CA TYR A 52 -10.75 -3.90 1.55
C TYR A 52 -11.42 -3.61 0.20
N ASP A 53 -12.75 -3.80 0.11
CA ASP A 53 -13.51 -3.50 -1.11
C ASP A 53 -13.40 -2.01 -1.47
N VAL A 54 -13.62 -1.12 -0.51
CA VAL A 54 -13.46 0.35 -0.69
C VAL A 54 -12.02 0.72 -1.04
N PHE A 55 -11.04 0.00 -0.49
CA PHE A 55 -9.64 0.17 -0.87
C PHE A 55 -9.40 -0.21 -2.33
N LEU A 56 -9.95 -1.32 -2.81
CA LEU A 56 -9.86 -1.69 -4.23
C LEU A 56 -10.56 -0.67 -5.13
N GLU A 57 -11.72 -0.15 -4.73
CA GLU A 57 -12.40 0.93 -5.46
C GLU A 57 -11.52 2.19 -5.59
N SER A 58 -10.75 2.53 -4.56
CA SER A 58 -9.81 3.66 -4.62
C SER A 58 -8.71 3.48 -5.70
N LEU A 59 -8.43 2.23 -6.08
CA LEU A 59 -7.45 1.86 -7.11
C LEU A 59 -8.07 1.64 -8.49
N ALA A 60 -9.39 1.75 -8.66
CA ALA A 60 -10.10 1.39 -9.89
C ALA A 60 -9.67 2.20 -11.14
N SER A 61 -9.02 3.35 -10.95
CA SER A 61 -8.48 4.17 -12.06
C SER A 61 -7.15 3.66 -12.64
N TYR A 62 -6.51 2.67 -12.00
CA TYR A 62 -5.27 2.09 -12.47
C TYR A 62 -5.51 0.80 -13.26
N PRO A 63 -4.56 0.38 -14.12
CA PRO A 63 -4.66 -0.90 -14.82
C PRO A 63 -4.78 -2.06 -13.82
N PRO A 64 -5.81 -2.91 -13.92
CA PRO A 64 -6.09 -3.95 -12.93
C PRO A 64 -4.95 -4.96 -12.83
N ASP A 65 -4.34 -5.35 -13.95
CA ASP A 65 -3.21 -6.30 -13.95
C ASP A 65 -2.03 -5.80 -13.12
N ILE A 66 -1.72 -4.50 -13.22
CA ILE A 66 -0.64 -3.88 -12.45
C ILE A 66 -1.02 -3.77 -10.97
N VAL A 67 -2.29 -3.42 -10.68
CA VAL A 67 -2.79 -3.37 -9.30
C VAL A 67 -2.69 -4.75 -8.65
N HIS A 68 -3.17 -5.80 -9.31
CA HIS A 68 -3.10 -7.17 -8.80
C HIS A 68 -1.65 -7.60 -8.60
N GLY A 69 -0.77 -7.36 -9.58
CA GLY A 69 0.67 -7.66 -9.45
C GLY A 69 1.32 -7.03 -8.22
N ILE A 70 0.97 -5.78 -7.89
CA ILE A 70 1.48 -5.09 -6.70
C ILE A 70 0.89 -5.65 -5.40
N LEU A 71 -0.43 -5.88 -5.37
CA LEU A 71 -1.10 -6.39 -4.17
C LEU A 71 -0.70 -7.84 -3.85
N ASP A 72 -0.39 -8.61 -4.88
CA ASP A 72 0.14 -9.99 -4.81
C ASP A 72 1.65 -10.05 -4.60
N TYR A 73 2.36 -8.91 -4.71
CA TYR A 73 3.79 -8.88 -4.48
C TYR A 73 4.11 -9.30 -3.04
N PRO A 74 4.98 -10.33 -2.86
CA PRO A 74 5.24 -10.90 -1.55
C PRO A 74 5.62 -9.86 -0.49
N GLY A 75 4.82 -9.80 0.57
CA GLY A 75 5.07 -8.91 1.72
C GLY A 75 4.85 -7.42 1.45
N PHE A 76 4.44 -6.99 0.24
CA PHE A 76 4.24 -5.56 -0.04
C PHE A 76 3.17 -4.94 0.86
N LEU A 77 1.97 -5.54 0.91
CA LEU A 77 0.88 -5.02 1.74
C LEU A 77 1.25 -5.00 3.24
N GLU A 78 1.93 -6.03 3.72
CA GLU A 78 2.38 -6.11 5.11
C GLU A 78 3.41 -5.01 5.43
N LYS A 79 4.46 -4.87 4.60
CA LYS A 79 5.47 -3.82 4.76
C LYS A 79 4.83 -2.43 4.71
N THR A 80 3.89 -2.22 3.79
CA THR A 80 3.17 -0.94 3.66
C THR A 80 2.38 -0.63 4.92
N HIS A 81 1.68 -1.62 5.48
CA HIS A 81 0.94 -1.49 6.72
C HIS A 81 1.86 -1.13 7.91
N GLN A 82 2.99 -1.83 8.06
CA GLN A 82 3.96 -1.56 9.13
C GLN A 82 4.54 -0.14 9.04
N VAL A 83 4.87 0.34 7.83
CA VAL A 83 5.39 1.70 7.63
C VAL A 83 4.30 2.75 7.88
N ALA A 84 3.07 2.53 7.40
CA ALA A 84 1.94 3.43 7.62
C ALA A 84 1.60 3.57 9.11
N HIS A 85 1.59 2.48 9.86
CA HIS A 85 1.37 2.51 11.31
C HIS A 85 2.46 3.33 12.03
N LYS A 86 3.74 3.07 11.72
CA LYS A 86 4.86 3.85 12.26
C LYS A 86 4.76 5.34 11.92
N HIS A 87 4.29 5.69 10.72
CA HIS A 87 4.10 7.07 10.28
C HIS A 87 2.98 7.79 11.07
N LYS A 88 1.85 7.11 11.32
CA LYS A 88 0.76 7.62 12.18
C LYS A 88 1.21 7.85 13.62
N SER A 89 1.98 6.93 14.19
CA SER A 89 2.48 7.08 15.57
C SER A 89 3.44 8.28 15.74
N LYS A 90 4.24 8.60 14.71
CA LYS A 90 5.16 9.75 14.75
C LYS A 90 4.43 11.09 14.56
N THR A 91 3.48 11.16 13.65
CA THR A 91 2.68 12.38 13.39
C THR A 91 1.83 12.80 14.59
N ASN A 92 1.38 11.85 15.42
CA ASN A 92 0.69 12.16 16.68
C ASN A 92 1.62 12.60 17.81
N ARG A 93 2.93 12.29 17.77
CA ARG A 93 3.91 12.67 18.80
C ARG A 93 4.48 14.08 18.63
N SER A 94 4.28 14.72 17.49
CA SER A 94 4.76 16.09 17.21
C SER A 94 3.71 17.17 17.51
N LYS A 95 2.63 16.82 18.21
CA LYS A 95 1.55 17.74 18.62
C LYS A 95 1.44 17.92 20.15
N ASP A 96 2.35 17.32 20.91
CA ASP A 96 2.49 17.50 22.37
C ASP A 96 3.76 18.30 22.67
#